data_AF-A0A1F5FX50-F1
#
_entry.id   AF-A0A1F5FX50-F1
#
_cell.length_a   1.000
_cell.length_b   1.000
_cell.length_c   1.000
_cell.angle_alpha   90.00
_cell.angle_beta   90.00
_cell.angle_gamma   90.00
#
_symmetry.space_group_name_H-M   'P 1'
#
loop_
_entity.id
_entity.type
_entity.pdbx_description
1 polymer ?
#
loop_
_entity_poly.entity_id
_entity_poly.type
_entity_poly.pdbx_seq_one_letter_code
_entity_poly.pdbx_strand_id
1 'polypeptide(L)'
;MAAPTYTTDLSNINTAENTGTWSEFSTYTIGGTPVTNETDYFIQGTQCTSATMTKSGLGSIAVDNGSGVTVPTDGAILVWQYFSAPNSLAAETAGGFRILIGADITNFNGWIVGGSDFSPNPYGGWNNVAVNPTVTADYTAGTGNGGTYRWIASGINATGAISKGNPHGVDAIRYGRCEARFSDGESGNPATFTGYATTNDSVTNRYGLIQAIAGGFKVKGLIIFGYSTAVYFSDSNKTILIDNTKKVTANFNTFEVRQSGSTIILSAVNITALGTVSLGRWVTTDNATQTITSCTFTSMGTFGYASNSTITTSTYRTCGLITQNSATFTGCTFASSTSSASILSNNPGLISGCSFTSDGSNHALEISTAGTYAFNSNNFTGYATIDGSTGNEVIYNNSGGAVTLNVSTSGTGTISVRNGASASTTVNNTVTVTITVKDQVGDVIPGVQVAIFQDNSARTVVLASTTTNASGQVSTSVAANLGAIIIRARQSTETASFLTSESTSNGIESSTEQINFSSNHNFQTGDAVTYSRNGGSIDIGPEPGTFYINAVDADTVMLYDTAANAISGGATGKQALTASGAETHKLDPIRYISSSATGTIGSTAFTAQITMLTDTIATG
;
A
#
# COMPACT_ATOMS: atom_id res chain seq x y z
N MET A 1 25.16 -19.22 16.99
CA MET A 1 23.71 -19.01 16.85
C MET A 1 23.29 -18.33 18.16
N ALA A 2 23.01 -17.03 18.09
CA ALA A 2 23.09 -16.13 19.24
C ALA A 2 21.68 -15.82 19.75
N ALA A 3 21.41 -16.13 21.01
CA ALA A 3 20.13 -15.84 21.64
C ALA A 3 19.82 -14.34 21.57
N PRO A 4 18.54 -13.95 21.41
CA PRO A 4 18.18 -12.54 21.35
C PRO A 4 18.49 -11.83 22.68
N THR A 5 19.04 -10.63 22.57
CA THR A 5 19.44 -9.79 23.70
C THR A 5 18.53 -8.56 23.79
N TYR A 6 18.07 -8.25 25.00
CA TYR A 6 17.17 -7.13 25.29
C TYR A 6 17.83 -6.19 26.31
N THR A 7 18.10 -4.94 25.92
CA THR A 7 18.76 -3.96 26.79
C THR A 7 18.12 -2.59 26.68
N THR A 8 18.52 -1.67 27.56
CA THR A 8 18.08 -0.28 27.54
C THR A 8 19.24 0.68 27.78
N ASP A 9 19.05 1.95 27.46
CA ASP A 9 20.00 3.03 27.75
C ASP A 9 19.72 3.75 29.08
N LEU A 10 18.65 3.35 29.78
CA LEU A 10 18.22 4.02 30.98
C LEU A 10 19.29 3.99 32.07
N SER A 11 19.61 5.18 32.56
CA SER A 11 20.46 5.38 33.73
C SER A 11 19.59 5.65 34.96
N ASN A 12 19.98 5.06 36.10
CA ASN A 12 19.26 5.26 37.36
C ASN A 12 19.63 6.62 37.98
N ILE A 13 18.62 7.40 38.36
CA ILE A 13 18.78 8.48 39.35
C ILE A 13 18.65 7.88 40.75
N ASN A 14 17.56 7.17 40.99
CA ASN A 14 17.34 6.43 42.23
C ASN A 14 16.33 5.32 41.99
N THR A 15 16.58 4.11 42.51
CA THR A 15 15.69 2.94 42.38
C THR A 15 14.84 2.71 43.62
N ALA A 16 14.87 3.63 44.61
CA ALA A 16 14.23 3.51 45.92
C ALA A 16 14.68 2.32 46.80
N GLU A 17 15.72 1.58 46.40
CA GLU A 17 16.28 0.45 47.16
C GLU A 17 17.31 0.85 48.22
N ASN A 18 17.87 2.05 48.13
CA ASN A 18 18.89 2.56 49.05
C ASN A 18 18.42 3.87 49.72
N THR A 19 19.08 4.23 50.82
CA THR A 19 18.91 5.51 51.53
C THR A 19 19.42 6.69 50.70
N GLY A 20 18.64 7.10 49.70
CA GLY A 20 18.80 8.40 49.03
C GLY A 20 18.47 9.58 49.95
N THR A 21 18.91 10.78 49.60
CA THR A 21 18.46 12.02 50.26
C THR A 21 17.09 12.40 49.70
N TRP A 22 16.04 11.83 50.31
CA TRP A 22 14.66 12.14 49.97
C TRP A 22 14.16 13.36 50.74
N SER A 23 13.42 14.25 50.08
CA SER A 23 12.90 15.50 50.63
C SER A 23 11.59 15.89 49.92
N GLU A 24 11.07 17.06 50.27
CA GLU A 24 9.99 17.74 49.56
C GLU A 24 10.52 19.02 48.87
N PHE A 25 9.87 19.44 47.78
CA PHE A 25 10.07 20.76 47.16
C PHE A 25 9.39 21.85 48.01
N SER A 26 9.93 23.07 48.04
CA SER A 26 9.59 24.10 49.04
C SER A 26 8.14 24.63 49.00
N THR A 27 7.40 24.39 47.93
CA THR A 27 5.97 24.73 47.80
C THR A 27 5.05 23.50 47.70
N TYR A 28 5.63 22.31 47.86
CA TYR A 28 4.98 21.00 47.76
C TYR A 28 5.21 20.19 49.04
N THR A 29 4.95 20.81 50.19
CA THR A 29 5.31 20.30 51.53
C THR A 29 4.11 19.90 52.38
N ILE A 30 2.95 19.65 51.77
CA ILE A 30 1.76 19.23 52.54
C ILE A 30 1.75 17.72 52.81
N GLY A 31 2.68 16.98 52.21
CA GLY A 31 2.93 15.59 52.52
C GLY A 31 3.62 15.42 53.87
N GLY A 32 3.67 14.17 54.34
CA GLY A 32 4.60 13.81 55.40
C GLY A 32 6.02 13.64 54.88
N THR A 33 7.00 13.64 55.78
CA THR A 33 8.39 13.32 55.44
C THR A 33 8.46 11.99 54.66
N PRO A 34 9.18 11.94 53.51
CA PRO A 34 9.35 10.71 52.77
C PRO A 34 9.94 9.57 53.62
N VAL A 35 9.32 8.39 53.53
CA VAL A 35 9.69 7.15 54.20
C VAL A 35 10.32 6.22 53.17
N THR A 36 11.57 5.79 53.40
CA THR A 36 12.45 5.21 52.37
C THR A 36 12.59 3.68 52.45
N ASN A 37 11.59 3.01 53.03
CA ASN A 37 11.57 1.56 53.26
C ASN A 37 10.13 1.00 53.21
N GLU A 38 9.30 1.54 52.31
CA GLU A 38 7.93 1.05 52.13
C GLU A 38 7.94 -0.29 51.40
N THR A 39 7.52 -1.36 52.09
CA THR A 39 7.58 -2.74 51.58
C THR A 39 6.21 -3.28 51.16
N ASP A 40 5.11 -2.56 51.41
CA ASP A 40 3.77 -3.12 51.21
C ASP A 40 3.30 -3.04 49.75
N TYR A 41 3.79 -2.07 48.97
CA TYR A 41 3.29 -1.82 47.62
C TYR A 41 4.33 -1.30 46.63
N PHE A 42 5.58 -1.73 46.69
CA PHE A 42 6.61 -1.36 45.69
C PHE A 42 6.32 -1.96 44.29
N ILE A 43 6.87 -1.36 43.22
CA ILE A 43 6.75 -1.89 41.85
C ILE A 43 8.04 -2.57 41.39
N GLN A 44 9.18 -2.07 41.83
CA GLN A 44 10.51 -2.55 41.49
C GLN A 44 11.27 -3.02 42.74
N GLY A 45 12.14 -4.01 42.57
CA GLY A 45 13.04 -4.56 43.59
C GLY A 45 12.31 -5.02 44.84
N THR A 46 12.53 -4.35 45.96
CA THR A 46 12.04 -4.80 47.28
C THR A 46 11.33 -3.74 48.11
N GLN A 47 11.44 -2.46 47.73
CA GLN A 47 10.86 -1.35 48.48
C GLN A 47 10.70 -0.11 47.62
N CYS A 48 9.81 0.80 48.03
CA CYS A 48 9.66 2.13 47.43
C CYS A 48 9.80 3.23 48.48
N THR A 49 9.73 4.50 48.04
CA THR A 49 9.63 5.65 48.94
C THR A 49 8.19 6.14 48.98
N SER A 50 7.64 6.34 50.18
CA SER A 50 6.25 6.76 50.36
C SER A 50 6.09 7.96 51.29
N ALA A 51 4.97 8.66 51.21
CA ALA A 51 4.63 9.78 52.09
C ALA A 51 3.15 9.78 52.47
N THR A 52 2.84 10.29 53.66
CA THR A 52 1.46 10.56 54.09
C THR A 52 0.90 11.78 53.36
N MET A 53 -0.42 11.87 53.24
CA MET A 53 -1.12 13.03 52.67
C MET A 53 -2.30 13.44 53.56
N THR A 54 -2.00 13.83 54.80
CA THR A 54 -3.01 14.15 55.83
C THR A 54 -3.63 15.53 55.68
N LYS A 55 -3.34 16.25 54.59
CA LYS A 55 -3.83 17.60 54.28
C LYS A 55 -4.19 17.68 52.79
N SER A 56 -5.05 18.62 52.43
CA SER A 56 -5.28 18.99 51.02
C SER A 56 -4.22 19.99 50.54
N GLY A 57 -3.88 19.94 49.26
CA GLY A 57 -2.88 20.80 48.62
C GLY A 57 -1.79 20.04 47.87
N LEU A 58 -0.65 20.71 47.68
CA LEU A 58 0.50 20.22 46.92
C LEU A 58 1.52 19.46 47.79
N GLY A 59 1.75 18.18 47.49
CA GLY A 59 2.76 17.33 48.14
C GLY A 59 3.76 16.79 47.13
N SER A 60 4.96 16.41 47.58
CA SER A 60 5.98 15.83 46.71
C SER A 60 6.85 14.80 47.42
N ILE A 61 7.44 13.89 46.64
CA ILE A 61 8.51 13.00 47.08
C ILE A 61 9.66 13.22 46.11
N ALA A 62 10.69 13.95 46.57
CA ALA A 62 11.82 14.41 45.78
C ALA A 62 13.11 13.68 46.17
N VAL A 63 13.97 13.40 45.20
CA VAL A 63 15.31 12.86 45.42
C VAL A 63 16.37 13.81 44.85
N ASP A 64 17.46 13.98 45.60
CA ASP A 64 18.68 14.61 45.10
C ASP A 64 19.58 13.58 44.40
N ASN A 65 19.86 13.79 43.11
CA ASN A 65 20.83 12.97 42.39
C ASN A 65 22.30 13.31 42.73
N GLY A 66 22.55 14.33 43.57
CA GLY A 66 23.87 14.83 43.95
C GLY A 66 24.51 15.75 42.90
N SER A 67 24.22 15.52 41.62
CA SER A 67 24.60 16.37 40.49
C SER A 67 23.50 16.40 39.43
N GLY A 68 23.52 17.42 38.56
CA GLY A 68 22.61 17.51 37.42
C GLY A 68 22.81 16.35 36.43
N VAL A 69 21.72 15.82 35.89
CA VAL A 69 21.74 14.84 34.80
C VAL A 69 21.63 15.51 33.44
N THR A 70 22.15 14.85 32.40
CA THR A 70 21.99 15.27 31.00
C THR A 70 20.96 14.38 30.33
N VAL A 71 19.81 14.94 29.96
CA VAL A 71 18.79 14.23 29.17
C VAL A 71 19.15 14.34 27.68
N PRO A 72 19.34 13.23 26.96
CA PRO A 72 19.63 13.27 25.52
C PRO A 72 18.53 13.96 24.70
N THR A 73 18.86 14.37 23.47
CA THR A 73 17.86 14.84 22.50
C THR A 73 16.76 13.79 22.32
N ASP A 74 15.50 14.25 22.35
CA ASP A 74 14.31 13.39 22.33
C ASP A 74 14.25 12.36 23.48
N GLY A 75 15.07 12.50 24.52
CA GLY A 75 15.03 11.69 25.73
C GLY A 75 14.01 12.16 26.76
N ALA A 76 13.95 11.48 27.89
CA ALA A 76 13.09 11.86 29.00
C ALA A 76 13.64 11.35 30.35
N ILE A 77 13.10 11.90 31.43
CA ILE A 77 13.13 11.33 32.76
C ILE A 77 11.84 10.51 32.96
N LEU A 78 12.01 9.25 33.33
CA LEU A 78 10.94 8.30 33.64
C LEU A 78 10.78 8.21 35.16
N VAL A 79 9.55 8.39 35.65
CA VAL A 79 9.23 8.31 37.07
C VAL A 79 8.10 7.31 37.29
N TRP A 80 8.33 6.31 38.13
CA TRP A 80 7.26 5.49 38.68
C TRP A 80 6.62 6.21 39.85
N GLN A 81 5.32 6.50 39.73
CA GLN A 81 4.53 7.14 40.77
C GLN A 81 3.26 6.36 41.06
N TYR A 82 2.79 6.49 42.29
CA TYR A 82 1.62 5.80 42.82
C TYR A 82 0.79 6.73 43.71
N PHE A 83 -0.53 6.61 43.61
CA PHE A 83 -1.45 7.23 44.55
C PHE A 83 -2.62 6.33 44.87
N SER A 84 -2.77 5.89 46.12
CA SER A 84 -3.82 4.94 46.53
C SER A 84 -5.19 5.55 46.79
N ALA A 85 -5.30 6.88 46.81
CA ALA A 85 -6.54 7.61 47.14
C ALA A 85 -7.10 8.39 45.93
N PRO A 86 -7.55 7.71 44.86
CA PRO A 86 -7.93 8.35 43.58
C PRO A 86 -9.00 9.45 43.72
N ASN A 87 -9.97 9.28 44.63
CA ASN A 87 -11.04 10.25 44.87
C ASN A 87 -10.57 11.54 45.54
N SER A 88 -9.38 11.52 46.15
CA SER A 88 -8.75 12.67 46.79
C SER A 88 -7.67 13.29 45.91
N LEU A 89 -7.49 12.83 44.68
CA LEU A 89 -6.60 13.43 43.69
C LEU A 89 -7.36 14.51 42.90
N ALA A 90 -6.71 15.61 42.57
CA ALA A 90 -7.30 16.61 41.68
C ALA A 90 -7.39 16.09 40.23
N ALA A 91 -8.28 16.69 39.45
CA ALA A 91 -8.33 16.48 38.00
C ALA A 91 -7.02 16.90 37.32
N GLU A 92 -6.76 16.40 36.12
CA GLU A 92 -5.55 16.72 35.35
C GLU A 92 -5.43 18.22 35.11
N THR A 93 -6.53 18.90 34.77
CA THR A 93 -6.55 20.36 34.56
C THR A 93 -6.15 21.16 35.80
N ALA A 94 -6.34 20.61 37.00
CA ALA A 94 -5.89 21.18 38.28
C ALA A 94 -4.52 20.63 38.72
N GLY A 95 -3.87 19.84 37.87
CA GLY A 95 -2.56 19.24 38.10
C GLY A 95 -2.57 18.16 39.17
N GLY A 96 -3.46 17.18 39.06
CA GLY A 96 -3.53 16.02 39.97
C GLY A 96 -2.19 15.32 40.16
N PHE A 97 -1.62 14.75 39.10
CA PHE A 97 -0.26 14.22 39.07
C PHE A 97 0.69 15.19 38.38
N ARG A 98 1.89 15.34 38.94
CA ARG A 98 2.96 16.20 38.41
C ARG A 98 4.31 15.51 38.50
N ILE A 99 5.20 15.83 37.57
CA ILE A 99 6.63 15.59 37.73
C ILE A 99 7.30 16.93 37.94
N LEU A 100 8.16 17.02 38.95
CA LEU A 100 8.93 18.22 39.28
C LEU A 100 10.40 17.96 39.02
N ILE A 101 11.08 18.90 38.36
CA ILE A 101 12.51 18.81 38.05
C ILE A 101 13.16 20.16 38.36
N GLY A 102 14.20 20.17 39.19
CA GLY A 102 14.83 21.40 39.66
C GLY A 102 16.35 21.33 39.76
N ALA A 103 16.96 22.52 39.83
CA ALA A 103 18.36 22.68 40.20
C ALA A 103 18.55 22.45 41.71
N ASP A 104 17.54 22.84 42.48
CA ASP A 104 17.39 22.64 43.92
C ASP A 104 15.89 22.61 44.29
N ILE A 105 15.58 22.41 45.58
CA ILE A 105 14.20 22.28 46.08
C ILE A 105 13.38 23.58 46.04
N THR A 106 13.98 24.72 45.72
CA THR A 106 13.32 26.04 45.62
C THR A 106 13.26 26.56 44.18
N ASN A 107 14.17 26.10 43.31
CA ASN A 107 14.27 26.47 41.90
C ASN A 107 13.95 25.27 40.98
N PHE A 108 12.71 25.19 40.51
CA PHE A 108 12.23 24.03 39.75
C PHE A 108 11.09 24.34 38.78
N ASN A 109 10.89 23.41 37.85
CA ASN A 109 9.77 23.38 36.92
C ASN A 109 8.87 22.18 37.21
N GLY A 110 7.58 22.31 36.91
CA GLY A 110 6.59 21.26 37.05
C GLY A 110 5.82 20.99 35.77
N TRP A 111 5.54 19.72 35.50
CA TRP A 111 4.73 19.26 34.38
C TRP A 111 3.55 18.43 34.87
N ILE A 112 2.36 18.77 34.43
CA ILE A 112 1.12 18.03 34.69
C ILE A 112 1.11 16.79 33.81
N VAL A 113 1.00 15.61 34.42
CA VAL A 113 1.09 14.33 33.71
C VAL A 113 -0.16 13.47 33.86
N GLY A 114 -1.16 13.95 34.59
CA GLY A 114 -2.48 13.35 34.71
C GLY A 114 -3.24 13.82 35.94
N GLY A 115 -4.31 13.12 36.30
CA GLY A 115 -5.14 13.43 37.47
C GLY A 115 -6.27 12.42 37.63
N SER A 116 -7.28 12.75 38.44
CA SER A 116 -8.43 11.88 38.78
C SER A 116 -9.40 11.58 37.62
N ASP A 117 -9.20 12.20 36.46
CA ASP A 117 -10.04 12.11 35.27
C ASP A 117 -9.27 11.68 34.01
N PHE A 118 -7.94 11.54 34.08
CA PHE A 118 -7.10 11.25 32.91
C PHE A 118 -5.95 10.30 33.23
N SER A 119 -5.63 9.39 32.30
CA SER A 119 -4.50 8.44 32.41
C SER A 119 -3.24 9.18 32.89
N PRO A 120 -2.72 8.88 34.09
CA PRO A 120 -2.63 7.55 34.68
C PRO A 120 -3.79 7.10 35.59
N ASN A 121 -4.97 7.74 35.51
CA ASN A 121 -6.17 7.52 36.34
C ASN A 121 -6.40 6.11 36.94
N PRO A 122 -6.87 5.98 38.21
CA PRO A 122 -6.18 5.18 39.17
C PRO A 122 -7.20 4.17 39.72
N TYR A 123 -7.35 3.03 39.05
CA TYR A 123 -7.83 1.84 39.75
C TYR A 123 -6.72 1.31 40.70
N GLY A 124 -6.09 2.22 41.48
CA GLY A 124 -5.06 1.94 42.47
C GLY A 124 -3.78 1.30 41.93
N GLY A 125 -3.16 1.87 40.89
CA GLY A 125 -1.99 1.28 40.23
C GLY A 125 -0.76 2.18 40.12
N TRP A 126 0.41 1.54 39.99
CA TRP A 126 1.66 2.21 39.63
C TRP A 126 1.65 2.68 38.19
N ASN A 127 2.21 3.86 37.95
CA ASN A 127 2.30 4.42 36.62
C ASN A 127 3.68 4.99 36.35
N ASN A 128 4.23 4.62 35.18
CA ASN A 128 5.49 5.16 34.69
C ASN A 128 5.20 6.31 33.72
N VAL A 129 5.65 7.52 34.05
CA VAL A 129 5.44 8.71 33.22
C VAL A 129 6.77 9.23 32.67
N ALA A 130 6.75 9.80 31.47
CA ALA A 130 7.92 10.35 30.81
C ALA A 130 7.81 11.88 30.71
N VAL A 131 8.84 12.60 31.16
CA VAL A 131 8.96 14.06 31.00
C VAL A 131 10.30 14.42 30.39
N ASN A 132 10.28 15.14 29.28
CA ASN A 132 11.47 15.80 28.77
C ASN A 132 11.53 17.23 29.34
N PRO A 133 12.52 17.57 30.19
CA PRO A 133 12.58 18.86 30.86
C PRO A 133 12.87 20.06 29.93
N THR A 134 13.14 19.83 28.64
CA THR A 134 13.30 20.90 27.65
C THR A 134 11.98 21.37 27.05
N VAL A 135 10.88 20.64 27.24
CA VAL A 135 9.55 21.11 26.80
C VAL A 135 8.99 22.11 27.80
N THR A 136 8.14 23.03 27.32
CA THR A 136 7.54 24.08 28.15
C THR A 136 6.88 23.49 29.40
N ALA A 137 7.30 23.99 30.56
CA ALA A 137 6.73 23.61 31.85
C ALA A 137 5.34 24.22 32.04
N ASP A 138 4.48 23.52 32.80
CA ASP A 138 3.16 24.04 33.18
C ASP A 138 3.26 25.02 34.36
N TYR A 139 4.33 24.91 35.15
CA TYR A 139 4.61 25.76 36.30
C TYR A 139 6.12 25.92 36.54
N THR A 140 6.50 27.06 37.10
CA THR A 140 7.88 27.40 37.46
C THR A 140 7.91 28.01 38.85
N ALA A 141 8.76 27.48 39.73
CA ALA A 141 9.09 28.04 41.03
C ALA A 141 10.52 28.60 41.03
N GLY A 142 10.70 29.73 41.73
CA GLY A 142 12.00 30.41 41.77
C GLY A 142 12.47 30.79 40.36
N THR A 143 13.72 30.45 40.03
CA THR A 143 14.30 30.65 38.69
C THR A 143 14.05 29.48 37.73
N GLY A 144 13.29 28.47 38.16
CA GLY A 144 13.12 27.21 37.41
C GLY A 144 14.34 26.30 37.49
N ASN A 145 14.38 25.26 36.67
CA ASN A 145 15.50 24.32 36.66
C ASN A 145 16.79 24.88 36.05
N GLY A 146 16.72 25.99 35.29
CA GLY A 146 17.87 26.65 34.67
C GLY A 146 18.75 25.74 33.80
N GLY A 147 18.21 24.64 33.26
CA GLY A 147 18.97 23.62 32.54
C GLY A 147 19.76 22.64 33.42
N THR A 148 19.66 22.74 34.74
CA THR A 148 20.25 21.80 35.71
C THR A 148 19.16 20.87 36.24
N TYR A 149 19.23 19.59 35.88
CA TYR A 149 18.24 18.58 36.28
C TYR A 149 18.79 17.72 37.42
N ARG A 150 18.76 18.22 38.66
CA ARG A 150 19.39 17.56 39.82
C ARG A 150 18.38 16.93 40.77
N TRP A 151 17.33 17.68 41.09
CA TRP A 151 16.25 17.23 41.97
C TRP A 151 15.06 16.79 41.13
N ILE A 152 14.59 15.57 41.34
CA ILE A 152 13.46 14.99 40.62
C ILE A 152 12.41 14.52 41.63
N ALA A 153 11.14 14.83 41.39
CA ALA A 153 10.03 14.35 42.23
C ALA A 153 8.81 13.90 41.44
N SER A 154 8.05 13.00 42.07
CA SER A 154 6.60 12.95 41.86
C SER A 154 5.95 14.00 42.75
N GLY A 155 5.07 14.80 42.18
CA GLY A 155 4.22 15.75 42.87
C GLY A 155 2.75 15.38 42.71
N ILE A 156 1.94 15.70 43.72
CA ILE A 156 0.49 15.50 43.67
C ILE A 156 -0.25 16.72 44.18
N ASN A 157 -1.47 16.91 43.70
CA ASN A 157 -2.44 17.87 44.22
C ASN A 157 -3.62 17.11 44.84
N ALA A 158 -3.68 17.06 46.17
CA ALA A 158 -4.75 16.40 46.90
C ALA A 158 -5.92 17.36 47.17
N THR A 159 -7.14 16.96 46.82
CA THR A 159 -8.38 17.73 47.06
C THR A 159 -8.90 17.57 48.48
N GLY A 160 -8.47 16.54 49.20
CA GLY A 160 -8.88 16.25 50.58
C GLY A 160 -7.78 15.56 51.38
N ALA A 161 -7.89 15.65 52.71
CA ALA A 161 -7.00 14.96 53.62
C ALA A 161 -7.28 13.45 53.63
N ILE A 162 -6.22 12.64 53.63
CA ILE A 162 -6.30 11.18 53.66
C ILE A 162 -5.91 10.70 55.05
N SER A 163 -6.86 10.04 55.72
CA SER A 163 -6.72 9.69 57.15
C SER A 163 -5.94 8.41 57.44
N LYS A 164 -5.42 7.70 56.41
CA LYS A 164 -4.82 6.37 56.58
C LYS A 164 -3.62 6.16 55.66
N GLY A 165 -2.54 5.64 56.25
CA GLY A 165 -1.34 5.14 55.55
C GLY A 165 -0.55 6.21 54.80
N ASN A 166 0.37 5.73 53.97
CA ASN A 166 1.15 6.55 53.04
C ASN A 166 0.56 6.35 51.64
N PRO A 167 -0.33 7.24 51.16
CA PRO A 167 -1.00 7.01 49.89
C PRO A 167 -0.15 7.40 48.68
N HIS A 168 0.88 8.24 48.84
CA HIS A 168 1.76 8.69 47.77
C HIS A 168 3.03 7.85 47.77
N GLY A 169 3.33 7.20 46.64
CA GLY A 169 4.52 6.39 46.45
C GLY A 169 5.32 6.83 45.23
N VAL A 170 6.63 6.73 45.34
CA VAL A 170 7.61 6.88 44.26
C VAL A 170 8.55 5.69 44.29
N ASP A 171 8.80 5.15 43.12
CA ASP A 171 9.76 4.08 42.89
C ASP A 171 10.65 4.54 41.71
N ALA A 172 11.40 3.62 41.11
CA ALA A 172 12.51 3.89 40.21
C ALA A 172 12.35 5.12 39.30
N ILE A 173 13.30 6.03 39.45
CA ILE A 173 13.49 7.22 38.64
C ILE A 173 14.70 6.99 37.74
N ARG A 174 14.47 7.08 36.43
CA ARG A 174 15.50 6.85 35.41
C ARG A 174 15.51 7.94 34.37
N TYR A 175 16.58 8.07 33.62
CA TYR A 175 16.66 8.99 32.49
C TYR A 175 17.47 8.38 31.34
N GLY A 176 17.23 8.87 30.13
CA GLY A 176 17.95 8.47 28.93
C GLY A 176 17.23 8.95 27.68
N ARG A 177 17.65 8.44 26.53
CA ARG A 177 16.85 8.48 25.30
C ARG A 177 15.61 7.59 25.41
N CYS A 178 15.57 6.70 26.41
CA CYS A 178 14.50 5.75 26.67
C CYS A 178 14.44 4.69 25.57
N GLU A 179 15.60 4.08 25.30
CA GLU A 179 15.77 3.09 24.25
C GLU A 179 15.37 1.70 24.73
N ALA A 180 14.53 1.02 23.97
CA ALA A 180 14.31 -0.41 24.04
C ALA A 180 15.07 -1.09 22.90
N ARG A 181 16.21 -1.72 23.24
CA ARG A 181 17.17 -2.24 22.27
C ARG A 181 17.01 -3.74 22.07
N PHE A 182 16.87 -4.14 20.82
CA PHE A 182 16.85 -5.52 20.38
C PHE A 182 18.14 -5.82 19.61
N SER A 183 18.81 -6.92 19.93
CA SER A 183 20.04 -7.36 19.27
C SER A 183 20.07 -8.89 19.18
N ASP A 184 20.87 -9.43 18.26
CA ASP A 184 21.02 -10.86 18.03
C ASP A 184 19.69 -11.58 17.67
N GLY A 185 19.60 -12.88 17.91
CA GLY A 185 18.48 -13.73 17.54
C GLY A 185 18.68 -14.44 16.20
N GLU A 186 17.81 -15.43 15.95
CA GLU A 186 17.76 -16.16 14.68
C GLU A 186 16.35 -16.63 14.35
N SER A 187 16.15 -17.24 13.17
CA SER A 187 14.85 -17.78 12.76
C SER A 187 14.26 -18.80 13.75
N GLY A 188 15.09 -19.63 14.39
CA GLY A 188 14.64 -20.59 15.40
C GLY A 188 14.40 -20.01 16.79
N ASN A 189 14.91 -18.80 17.06
CA ASN A 189 14.82 -18.11 18.34
C ASN A 189 14.86 -16.58 18.12
N PRO A 190 13.78 -16.00 17.55
CA PRO A 190 13.77 -14.60 17.17
C PRO A 190 13.67 -13.69 18.38
N ALA A 191 14.16 -12.47 18.25
CA ALA A 191 13.78 -11.39 19.14
C ALA A 191 12.29 -11.05 18.96
N THR A 192 11.57 -10.80 20.07
CA THR A 192 10.11 -10.55 20.06
C THR A 192 9.70 -9.47 21.06
N PHE A 193 8.52 -8.86 20.88
CA PHE A 193 7.98 -7.92 21.87
C PHE A 193 7.76 -8.58 23.22
N THR A 194 7.31 -9.85 23.23
CA THR A 194 7.18 -10.64 24.46
C THR A 194 8.52 -10.78 25.18
N GLY A 195 9.61 -11.10 24.47
CA GLY A 195 10.93 -11.25 25.08
C GLY A 195 11.43 -9.98 25.74
N TYR A 196 11.24 -8.82 25.09
CA TYR A 196 11.57 -7.55 25.72
C TYR A 196 10.65 -7.27 26.91
N ALA A 197 9.34 -7.49 26.79
CA ALA A 197 8.39 -7.26 27.87
C ALA A 197 8.72 -8.08 29.13
N THR A 198 9.14 -9.35 28.97
CA THR A 198 9.62 -10.17 30.11
C THR A 198 10.81 -9.52 30.82
N THR A 199 11.75 -8.96 30.06
CA THR A 199 12.90 -8.23 30.63
C THR A 199 12.45 -6.92 31.28
N ASN A 200 11.59 -6.16 30.61
CA ASN A 200 11.05 -4.89 31.09
C ASN A 200 10.25 -5.04 32.38
N ASP A 201 9.41 -6.07 32.47
CA ASP A 201 8.44 -6.27 33.55
C ASP A 201 8.97 -7.13 34.69
N SER A 202 10.19 -7.65 34.58
CA SER A 202 10.89 -8.25 35.72
C SER A 202 10.89 -7.27 36.90
N VAL A 203 10.63 -7.81 38.10
CA VAL A 203 10.58 -7.01 39.33
C VAL A 203 11.87 -6.23 39.56
N THR A 204 13.03 -6.73 39.10
CA THR A 204 14.32 -6.02 39.23
C THR A 204 14.43 -4.82 38.29
N ASN A 205 13.73 -4.83 37.15
CA ASN A 205 13.94 -3.87 36.07
C ASN A 205 12.87 -2.78 36.06
N ARG A 206 11.61 -3.16 35.80
CA ARG A 206 10.47 -2.23 35.64
C ARG A 206 10.85 -1.00 34.81
N TYR A 207 11.36 -1.18 33.60
CA TYR A 207 11.87 -0.04 32.82
C TYR A 207 10.76 0.92 32.37
N GLY A 208 9.57 0.39 32.12
CA GLY A 208 8.43 1.20 31.65
C GLY A 208 8.47 1.53 30.16
N LEU A 209 9.25 0.80 29.35
CA LEU A 209 9.43 1.05 27.92
C LEU A 209 8.52 0.20 27.03
N ILE A 210 8.53 -1.12 27.19
CA ILE A 210 7.63 -2.06 26.49
C ILE A 210 7.01 -2.95 27.57
N GLN A 211 5.81 -2.59 27.98
CA GLN A 211 5.11 -3.22 29.10
C GLN A 211 4.03 -4.16 28.57
N ALA A 212 3.96 -5.38 29.11
CA ALA A 212 2.81 -6.24 28.87
C ALA A 212 1.55 -5.62 29.53
N ILE A 213 0.46 -5.57 28.77
CA ILE A 213 -0.86 -5.16 29.25
C ILE A 213 -1.90 -6.21 28.83
N ALA A 214 -3.10 -6.14 29.40
CA ALA A 214 -4.19 -7.00 28.94
C ALA A 214 -4.44 -6.80 27.43
N GLY A 215 -4.32 -7.87 26.66
CA GLY A 215 -4.55 -7.86 25.21
C GLY A 215 -3.41 -7.35 24.33
N GLY A 216 -2.25 -6.99 24.89
CA GLY A 216 -1.12 -6.51 24.07
C GLY A 216 0.04 -5.90 24.85
N PHE A 217 0.67 -4.89 24.25
CA PHE A 217 1.77 -4.15 24.84
C PHE A 217 1.50 -2.65 24.85
N LYS A 218 1.97 -1.97 25.90
CA LYS A 218 2.05 -0.51 25.94
C LYS A 218 3.51 -0.12 25.76
N VAL A 219 3.79 0.74 24.77
CA VAL A 219 5.16 1.15 24.41
C VAL A 219 5.37 2.64 24.53
N LYS A 220 6.58 3.05 24.90
CA LYS A 220 7.02 4.45 24.86
C LYS A 220 8.54 4.55 24.66
N GLY A 221 9.01 5.67 24.15
CA GLY A 221 10.42 5.91 23.87
C GLY A 221 10.87 5.36 22.52
N LEU A 222 12.17 5.09 22.38
CA LEU A 222 12.79 4.65 21.14
C LEU A 222 12.92 3.12 21.10
N ILE A 223 12.14 2.45 20.26
CA ILE A 223 12.26 1.01 19.99
C ILE A 223 13.29 0.81 18.87
N ILE A 224 14.40 0.12 19.15
CA ILE A 224 15.51 -0.09 18.20
C ILE A 224 15.59 -1.55 17.79
N PHE A 225 15.39 -1.83 16.50
CA PHE A 225 15.67 -3.11 15.89
C PHE A 225 17.11 -3.13 15.35
N GLY A 226 18.01 -3.86 16.03
CA GLY A 226 19.42 -3.97 15.68
C GLY A 226 20.24 -2.85 16.30
N TYR A 227 20.93 -3.11 17.42
CA TYR A 227 21.69 -2.09 18.14
C TYR A 227 23.20 -2.27 17.96
N SER A 228 23.86 -3.00 18.86
CA SER A 228 25.30 -3.29 18.79
C SER A 228 25.62 -4.37 17.76
N THR A 229 24.67 -5.25 17.52
CA THR A 229 24.70 -6.31 16.51
C THR A 229 23.38 -6.29 15.73
N ALA A 230 23.39 -6.88 14.54
CA ALA A 230 22.18 -7.10 13.77
C ALA A 230 21.17 -7.94 14.58
N VAL A 231 19.88 -7.67 14.38
CA VAL A 231 18.80 -8.44 15.03
C VAL A 231 18.08 -9.32 14.01
N TYR A 232 17.69 -10.52 14.43
CA TYR A 232 16.60 -11.24 13.77
C TYR A 232 15.33 -11.07 14.61
N PHE A 233 14.48 -10.12 14.22
CA PHE A 233 13.22 -9.83 14.88
C PHE A 233 12.07 -10.43 14.08
N SER A 234 11.21 -11.22 14.72
CA SER A 234 10.02 -11.78 14.08
C SER A 234 8.89 -11.88 15.08
N ASP A 235 7.80 -11.15 14.85
CA ASP A 235 6.63 -11.20 15.71
C ASP A 235 5.33 -11.12 14.90
N SER A 236 4.25 -11.69 15.46
CA SER A 236 2.96 -11.74 14.79
C SER A 236 1.77 -11.67 15.75
N ASN A 237 0.63 -11.19 15.23
CA ASN A 237 -0.64 -11.12 15.97
C ASN A 237 -0.53 -10.35 17.29
N LYS A 238 0.21 -9.24 17.29
CA LYS A 238 0.40 -8.39 18.47
C LYS A 238 -0.39 -7.10 18.34
N THR A 239 -0.87 -6.62 19.48
CA THR A 239 -1.47 -5.28 19.60
C THR A 239 -0.52 -4.42 20.42
N ILE A 240 -0.16 -3.26 19.88
CA ILE A 240 0.78 -2.31 20.46
C ILE A 240 0.09 -0.97 20.58
N LEU A 241 -0.01 -0.48 21.81
CA LEU A 241 -0.49 0.86 22.12
C LEU A 241 0.71 1.76 22.43
N ILE A 242 0.92 2.79 21.63
CA ILE A 242 1.88 3.84 21.94
C ILE A 242 1.27 4.70 23.05
N ASP A 243 1.99 4.82 24.17
CA ASP A 243 1.53 5.55 25.33
C ASP A 243 1.33 7.04 25.05
N ASN A 244 0.36 7.66 25.71
CA ASN A 244 0.09 9.09 25.56
C ASN A 244 1.06 9.91 26.41
N THR A 245 2.28 10.04 25.94
CA THR A 245 3.33 10.86 26.57
C THR A 245 3.14 12.34 26.20
N LYS A 246 2.43 13.10 27.04
CA LYS A 246 2.07 14.51 26.76
C LYS A 246 3.20 15.51 26.94
N LYS A 247 4.23 15.16 27.73
CA LYS A 247 5.28 16.09 28.21
C LYS A 247 6.66 15.70 27.69
N VAL A 248 6.73 15.30 26.42
CA VAL A 248 7.96 14.92 25.72
C VAL A 248 8.01 15.61 24.36
N THR A 249 9.12 15.48 23.63
CA THR A 249 9.24 15.99 22.26
C THR A 249 8.44 15.13 21.27
N ALA A 250 8.14 15.67 20.09
CA ALA A 250 7.36 14.96 19.07
C ALA A 250 8.00 13.64 18.61
N ASN A 251 9.33 13.55 18.64
CA ASN A 251 10.10 12.40 18.18
C ASN A 251 10.40 11.37 19.28
N PHE A 252 9.95 11.60 20.52
CA PHE A 252 10.22 10.72 21.66
C PHE A 252 9.88 9.26 21.35
N ASN A 253 8.65 9.00 20.90
CA ASN A 253 8.20 7.69 20.43
C ASN A 253 8.69 7.47 18.98
N THR A 254 9.55 6.48 18.79
CA THR A 254 10.09 6.11 17.47
C THR A 254 10.34 4.61 17.42
N PHE A 255 10.02 3.98 16.29
CA PHE A 255 10.50 2.66 15.92
C PHE A 255 11.61 2.84 14.89
N GLU A 256 12.81 2.36 15.20
CA GLU A 256 13.99 2.56 14.37
C GLU A 256 14.60 1.23 13.95
N VAL A 257 14.80 1.07 12.65
CA VAL A 257 15.50 -0.06 12.05
C VAL A 257 16.93 0.35 11.78
N ARG A 258 17.87 -0.41 12.36
CA ARG A 258 19.31 -0.19 12.32
C ARG A 258 20.03 -1.51 12.01
N GLN A 259 21.31 -1.38 11.67
CA GLN A 259 22.18 -2.46 11.19
C GLN A 259 21.64 -3.08 9.89
N SER A 260 22.31 -2.84 8.76
CA SER A 260 21.86 -3.34 7.44
C SER A 260 21.76 -4.87 7.36
N GLY A 261 22.42 -5.60 8.27
CA GLY A 261 22.30 -7.06 8.40
C GLY A 261 21.08 -7.53 9.21
N SER A 262 20.28 -6.64 9.79
CA SER A 262 19.07 -7.01 10.54
C SER A 262 17.99 -7.56 9.63
N THR A 263 17.12 -8.40 10.19
CA THR A 263 15.90 -8.90 9.55
C THR A 263 14.72 -8.62 10.47
N ILE A 264 13.72 -7.88 9.98
CA ILE A 264 12.54 -7.48 10.75
C ILE A 264 11.31 -8.04 10.03
N ILE A 265 10.61 -8.96 10.69
CA ILE A 265 9.40 -9.60 10.16
C ILE A 265 8.23 -9.26 11.10
N LEU A 266 7.24 -8.57 10.57
CA LEU A 266 5.99 -8.26 11.27
C LEU A 266 4.81 -8.82 10.47
N SER A 267 3.98 -9.64 11.11
CA SER A 267 2.78 -10.18 10.48
C SER A 267 1.54 -9.95 11.34
N ALA A 268 0.51 -9.30 10.81
CA ALA A 268 -0.73 -9.02 11.54
C ALA A 268 -0.52 -8.28 12.88
N VAL A 269 0.47 -7.38 12.92
CA VAL A 269 0.72 -6.51 14.09
C VAL A 269 -0.10 -5.22 13.96
N ASN A 270 -0.77 -4.83 15.03
CA ASN A 270 -1.56 -3.60 15.11
C ASN A 270 -0.82 -2.61 16.01
N ILE A 271 -0.45 -1.44 15.49
CA ILE A 271 0.17 -0.35 16.25
C ILE A 271 -0.74 0.88 16.20
N THR A 272 -1.14 1.36 17.37
CA THR A 272 -2.06 2.49 17.50
C THR A 272 -1.48 3.53 18.44
N ALA A 273 -1.59 4.80 18.07
CA ALA A 273 -1.35 5.93 18.97
C ALA A 273 -2.66 6.64 19.33
N LEU A 274 -2.83 6.96 20.62
CA LEU A 274 -3.96 7.73 21.13
C LEU A 274 -3.58 9.15 21.60
N GLY A 275 -2.27 9.41 21.77
CA GLY A 275 -1.77 10.75 22.08
C GLY A 275 -1.82 11.69 20.89
N THR A 276 -1.37 12.92 21.07
CA THR A 276 -1.24 13.92 19.98
C THR A 276 0.16 14.55 19.88
N VAL A 277 0.99 14.39 20.92
CA VAL A 277 2.32 15.02 20.99
C VAL A 277 3.38 14.17 20.30
N SER A 278 3.55 12.92 20.73
CA SER A 278 4.49 11.98 20.12
C SER A 278 3.74 10.73 19.65
N LEU A 279 3.21 10.80 18.44
CA LEU A 279 2.36 9.78 17.82
C LEU A 279 3.08 8.48 17.46
N GLY A 280 4.40 8.42 17.64
CA GLY A 280 5.24 7.35 17.10
C GLY A 280 5.54 7.56 15.62
N ARG A 281 6.79 7.34 15.22
CA ARG A 281 7.22 7.33 13.81
C ARG A 281 7.99 6.05 13.52
N TRP A 282 8.05 5.66 12.25
CA TRP A 282 8.91 4.57 11.79
C TRP A 282 10.09 5.14 11.01
N VAL A 283 11.30 4.72 11.35
CA VAL A 283 12.53 5.20 10.71
C VAL A 283 13.38 4.00 10.31
N THR A 284 13.81 3.97 9.05
CA THR A 284 14.84 3.03 8.58
C THR A 284 16.14 3.80 8.42
N THR A 285 17.02 3.70 9.40
CA THR A 285 18.33 4.36 9.40
C THR A 285 19.33 3.58 8.53
N ASP A 286 19.33 2.25 8.68
CA ASP A 286 20.14 1.35 7.85
C ASP A 286 19.21 0.46 7.02
N ASN A 287 19.57 0.19 5.76
CA ASN A 287 18.74 -0.54 4.78
C ASN A 287 18.67 -2.05 5.04
N ALA A 288 18.16 -2.43 6.21
CA ALA A 288 17.93 -3.80 6.64
C ALA A 288 16.71 -4.43 5.94
N THR A 289 16.65 -5.76 5.91
CA THR A 289 15.50 -6.48 5.38
C THR A 289 14.29 -6.28 6.29
N GLN A 290 13.20 -5.76 5.73
CA GLN A 290 11.94 -5.57 6.44
C GLN A 290 10.82 -6.25 5.67
N THR A 291 10.08 -7.15 6.32
CA THR A 291 8.88 -7.79 5.76
C THR A 291 7.70 -7.47 6.67
N ILE A 292 6.81 -6.60 6.19
CA ILE A 292 5.66 -6.11 6.96
C ILE A 292 4.39 -6.56 6.23
N THR A 293 3.69 -7.53 6.79
CA THR A 293 2.55 -8.18 6.14
C THR A 293 1.30 -8.05 6.99
N SER A 294 0.19 -7.62 6.37
CA SER A 294 -1.13 -7.50 7.02
C SER A 294 -1.13 -6.71 8.34
N CYS A 295 -0.18 -5.80 8.52
CA CYS A 295 -0.09 -4.97 9.72
C CYS A 295 -1.04 -3.77 9.62
N THR A 296 -1.47 -3.23 10.76
CA THR A 296 -2.27 -2.00 10.81
C THR A 296 -1.57 -0.97 11.66
N PHE A 297 -1.35 0.21 11.09
CA PHE A 297 -0.84 1.39 11.77
C PHE A 297 -1.95 2.44 11.82
N THR A 298 -2.30 2.92 13.02
CA THR A 298 -3.39 3.88 13.22
C THR A 298 -2.91 5.11 13.99
N SER A 299 -3.14 6.29 13.42
CA SER A 299 -2.83 7.59 14.05
C SER A 299 -1.36 7.80 14.39
N MET A 300 -0.45 7.09 13.72
CA MET A 300 1.00 7.30 13.85
C MET A 300 1.47 8.51 13.04
N GLY A 301 2.64 9.03 13.38
CA GLY A 301 3.34 10.07 12.63
C GLY A 301 3.90 9.57 11.29
N THR A 302 5.12 9.99 10.97
CA THR A 302 5.74 9.68 9.68
C THR A 302 6.33 8.28 9.62
N PHE A 303 6.51 7.79 8.40
CA PHE A 303 7.21 6.54 8.10
C PHE A 303 8.34 6.81 7.11
N GLY A 304 9.52 6.24 7.35
CA GLY A 304 10.65 6.23 6.43
C GLY A 304 11.11 4.81 6.18
N TYR A 305 10.90 4.32 4.95
CA TYR A 305 11.37 3.01 4.50
C TYR A 305 12.63 3.14 3.64
N ALA A 306 13.16 2.00 3.19
CA ALA A 306 14.28 1.92 2.27
C ALA A 306 14.08 0.73 1.30
N SER A 307 14.98 0.56 0.34
CA SER A 307 14.77 -0.38 -0.77
C SER A 307 14.66 -1.86 -0.37
N ASN A 308 15.16 -2.25 0.80
CA ASN A 308 15.03 -3.61 1.33
C ASN A 308 13.75 -3.83 2.15
N SER A 309 12.83 -2.86 2.16
CA SER A 309 11.52 -2.98 2.79
C SER A 309 10.48 -3.51 1.80
N THR A 310 9.79 -4.58 2.19
CA THR A 310 8.63 -5.13 1.48
C THR A 310 7.41 -5.07 2.39
N ILE A 311 6.41 -4.30 1.99
CA ILE A 311 5.17 -4.10 2.73
C ILE A 311 4.03 -4.66 1.89
N THR A 312 3.32 -5.64 2.43
CA THR A 312 2.18 -6.29 1.77
C THR A 312 0.94 -6.21 2.61
N THR A 313 -0.21 -5.98 1.98
CA THR A 313 -1.55 -6.06 2.60
C THR A 313 -1.74 -5.27 3.90
N SER A 314 -0.88 -4.27 4.15
CA SER A 314 -0.86 -3.52 5.40
C SER A 314 -1.66 -2.23 5.27
N THR A 315 -2.18 -1.73 6.39
CA THR A 315 -3.03 -0.55 6.44
C THR A 315 -2.37 0.58 7.22
N TYR A 316 -2.32 1.76 6.62
CA TYR A 316 -1.95 3.02 7.25
C TYR A 316 -3.20 3.89 7.31
N ARG A 317 -3.71 4.12 8.52
CA ARG A 317 -4.93 4.89 8.76
C ARG A 317 -4.60 6.10 9.62
N THR A 318 -5.05 7.28 9.20
CA THR A 318 -4.80 8.53 9.94
C THR A 318 -3.32 8.76 10.24
N CYS A 319 -2.44 8.24 9.38
CA CYS A 319 -1.00 8.35 9.53
C CYS A 319 -0.45 9.61 8.84
N GLY A 320 0.71 10.06 9.32
CA GLY A 320 1.51 11.07 8.62
C GLY A 320 2.10 10.56 7.30
N LEU A 321 3.04 11.33 6.74
CA LEU A 321 3.67 11.02 5.45
C LEU A 321 4.43 9.69 5.49
N ILE A 322 4.22 8.84 4.49
CA ILE A 322 5.05 7.66 4.24
C ILE A 322 6.10 8.00 3.16
N THR A 323 7.38 7.91 3.51
CA THR A 323 8.49 8.01 2.55
C THR A 323 8.85 6.62 2.06
N GLN A 324 8.60 6.36 0.77
CA GLN A 324 8.78 5.04 0.16
C GLN A 324 10.26 4.68 0.02
N ASN A 325 11.06 5.57 -0.58
CA ASN A 325 12.49 5.36 -0.84
C ASN A 325 12.80 3.99 -1.48
N SER A 326 12.10 3.66 -2.56
CA SER A 326 12.18 2.39 -3.30
C SER A 326 11.80 1.13 -2.51
N ALA A 327 11.12 1.26 -1.37
CA ALA A 327 10.40 0.16 -0.76
C ALA A 327 9.25 -0.34 -1.65
N THR A 328 8.95 -1.63 -1.54
CA THR A 328 7.82 -2.25 -2.26
C THR A 328 6.56 -2.21 -1.43
N PHE A 329 5.46 -1.73 -2.02
CA PHE A 329 4.12 -1.73 -1.45
C PHE A 329 3.17 -2.50 -2.36
N THR A 330 2.56 -3.57 -1.85
CA THR A 330 1.59 -4.36 -2.60
C THR A 330 0.32 -4.60 -1.80
N GLY A 331 -0.85 -4.30 -2.36
CA GLY A 331 -2.13 -4.59 -1.69
C GLY A 331 -2.38 -3.76 -0.43
N CYS A 332 -1.60 -2.69 -0.19
CA CYS A 332 -1.70 -1.88 1.02
C CYS A 332 -2.85 -0.87 0.95
N THR A 333 -3.34 -0.44 2.11
CA THR A 333 -4.37 0.61 2.24
C THR A 333 -3.80 1.85 2.90
N PHE A 334 -4.01 3.01 2.29
CA PHE A 334 -3.65 4.33 2.82
C PHE A 334 -4.93 5.16 2.94
N ALA A 335 -5.37 5.40 4.17
CA ALA A 335 -6.66 6.02 4.44
C ALA A 335 -6.51 7.25 5.32
N SER A 336 -7.04 8.39 4.84
CA SER A 336 -7.13 9.65 5.57
C SER A 336 -5.78 10.12 6.12
N SER A 337 -4.75 10.20 5.26
CA SER A 337 -3.45 10.70 5.69
C SER A 337 -3.56 12.11 6.26
N THR A 338 -2.78 12.41 7.30
CA THR A 338 -2.74 13.73 7.93
C THR A 338 -1.69 14.66 7.30
N SER A 339 -1.05 14.23 6.21
CA SER A 339 -0.05 15.00 5.47
C SER A 339 -0.58 15.42 4.10
N SER A 340 0.12 16.33 3.41
CA SER A 340 -0.26 16.81 2.07
C SER A 340 -0.22 15.72 1.01
N ALA A 341 0.50 14.63 1.25
CA ALA A 341 0.47 13.41 0.45
C ALA A 341 0.47 12.18 1.36
N SER A 342 -0.17 11.09 0.93
CA SER A 342 -0.09 9.82 1.67
C SER A 342 1.31 9.20 1.53
N ILE A 343 1.88 9.21 0.32
CA ILE A 343 3.22 8.67 0.06
C ILE A 343 4.09 9.69 -0.68
N LEU A 344 5.32 9.90 -0.21
CA LEU A 344 6.42 10.48 -0.97
C LEU A 344 7.20 9.35 -1.66
N SER A 345 7.15 9.32 -2.99
CA SER A 345 7.65 8.23 -3.82
C SER A 345 8.76 8.69 -4.76
N ASN A 346 9.90 8.00 -4.72
CA ASN A 346 10.95 8.10 -5.74
C ASN A 346 10.86 6.99 -6.80
N ASN A 347 10.01 5.97 -6.59
CA ASN A 347 9.79 4.90 -7.54
C ASN A 347 8.34 4.37 -7.45
N PRO A 348 7.37 5.06 -8.09
CA PRO A 348 5.97 4.62 -8.13
C PRO A 348 5.77 3.22 -8.70
N GLY A 349 6.75 2.72 -9.47
CA GLY A 349 6.80 1.36 -10.03
C GLY A 349 6.67 0.24 -9.01
N LEU A 350 7.01 0.52 -7.76
CA LEU A 350 6.98 -0.45 -6.66
C LEU A 350 5.73 -0.30 -5.78
N ILE A 351 4.70 0.42 -6.26
CA ILE A 351 3.41 0.60 -5.58
C ILE A 351 2.32 0.01 -6.46
N SER A 352 1.75 -1.12 -6.06
CA SER A 352 0.77 -1.85 -6.87
C SER A 352 -0.36 -2.47 -6.05
N GLY A 353 -1.56 -2.54 -6.63
CA GLY A 353 -2.71 -3.12 -5.94
C GLY A 353 -3.16 -2.35 -4.68
N CYS A 354 -2.66 -1.13 -4.47
CA CYS A 354 -2.89 -0.36 -3.25
C CYS A 354 -4.20 0.44 -3.34
N SER A 355 -4.84 0.64 -2.19
CA SER A 355 -6.04 1.49 -2.08
C SER A 355 -5.71 2.79 -1.34
N PHE A 356 -6.07 3.91 -1.95
CA PHE A 356 -5.87 5.26 -1.41
C PHE A 356 -7.23 5.93 -1.19
N THR A 357 -7.43 6.47 0.01
CA THR A 357 -8.66 7.19 0.36
C THR A 357 -8.31 8.53 1.00
N SER A 358 -8.78 9.63 0.39
CA SER A 358 -8.66 10.99 0.91
C SER A 358 -10.01 11.50 1.40
N ASP A 359 -9.97 12.44 2.36
CA ASP A 359 -11.11 13.28 2.76
C ASP A 359 -11.22 14.56 1.91
N GLY A 360 -10.39 14.68 0.88
CA GLY A 360 -10.29 15.85 0.02
C GLY A 360 -9.11 16.77 0.33
N SER A 361 -8.28 16.43 1.33
CA SER A 361 -7.21 17.33 1.81
C SER A 361 -5.78 17.01 1.33
N ASN A 362 -5.57 15.84 0.69
CA ASN A 362 -4.22 15.35 0.37
C ASN A 362 -4.13 14.73 -1.03
N HIS A 363 -2.90 14.59 -1.53
CA HIS A 363 -2.55 13.78 -2.69
C HIS A 363 -2.36 12.30 -2.32
N ALA A 364 -2.58 11.37 -3.25
CA ALA A 364 -2.28 9.97 -2.98
C ALA A 364 -0.75 9.78 -2.96
N LEU A 365 -0.08 10.28 -4.00
CA LEU A 365 1.37 10.24 -4.13
C LEU A 365 1.94 11.62 -4.48
N GLU A 366 3.01 12.00 -3.79
CA GLU A 366 3.97 13.00 -4.28
C GLU A 366 5.17 12.26 -4.90
N ILE A 367 5.49 12.56 -6.17
CA ILE A 367 6.61 11.95 -6.89
C ILE A 367 7.79 12.91 -6.89
N SER A 368 8.91 12.46 -6.34
CA SER A 368 10.12 13.27 -6.18
C SER A 368 11.22 12.97 -7.21
N THR A 369 11.05 11.96 -8.05
CA THR A 369 12.07 11.55 -9.04
C THR A 369 11.45 11.35 -10.42
N ALA A 370 11.97 12.09 -11.40
CA ALA A 370 11.56 11.99 -12.80
C ALA A 370 11.92 10.60 -13.37
N GLY A 371 11.10 10.09 -14.29
CA GLY A 371 11.31 8.75 -14.83
C GLY A 371 10.06 8.14 -15.45
N THR A 372 10.19 6.92 -15.96
CA THR A 372 9.08 6.12 -16.48
C THR A 372 8.83 4.94 -15.55
N TYR A 373 7.60 4.80 -15.08
CA TYR A 373 7.22 3.81 -14.07
C TYR A 373 5.99 3.03 -14.51
N ALA A 374 5.94 1.74 -14.15
CA ALA A 374 4.67 1.04 -14.11
C ALA A 374 3.81 1.60 -12.95
N PHE A 375 2.50 1.60 -13.06
CA PHE A 375 1.64 2.09 -11.98
C PHE A 375 0.28 1.38 -11.98
N ASN A 376 0.30 0.14 -11.54
CA ASN A 376 -0.75 -0.82 -11.84
C ASN A 376 -1.67 -1.13 -10.65
N SER A 377 -2.95 -1.29 -10.97
CA SER A 377 -3.99 -1.82 -10.07
C SER A 377 -4.21 -1.01 -8.79
N ASN A 378 -3.83 0.27 -8.76
CA ASN A 378 -4.06 1.15 -7.62
C ASN A 378 -5.45 1.78 -7.68
N ASN A 379 -6.13 1.85 -6.54
CA ASN A 379 -7.50 2.36 -6.39
C ASN A 379 -7.51 3.71 -5.68
N PHE A 380 -8.27 4.68 -6.19
CA PHE A 380 -8.31 6.04 -5.68
C PHE A 380 -9.76 6.46 -5.36
N THR A 381 -9.99 6.97 -4.15
CA THR A 381 -11.30 7.49 -3.72
C THR A 381 -11.12 8.78 -2.92
N GLY A 382 -12.00 9.76 -3.15
CA GLY A 382 -11.97 11.06 -2.46
C GLY A 382 -10.94 12.06 -3.01
N TYR A 383 -10.29 11.75 -4.13
CA TYR A 383 -9.37 12.64 -4.84
C TYR A 383 -10.10 13.43 -5.94
N ALA A 384 -9.51 14.56 -6.35
CA ALA A 384 -10.00 15.29 -7.51
C ALA A 384 -9.95 14.44 -8.79
N THR A 385 -10.88 14.68 -9.70
CA THR A 385 -10.97 13.98 -10.99
C THR A 385 -10.44 14.79 -12.16
N ILE A 386 -9.97 16.02 -11.91
CA ILE A 386 -9.46 16.98 -12.90
C ILE A 386 -8.07 17.44 -12.46
N ASP A 387 -7.18 17.64 -13.42
CA ASP A 387 -5.80 18.07 -13.19
C ASP A 387 -5.69 19.52 -12.65
N GLY A 388 -4.74 19.72 -11.74
CA GLY A 388 -4.15 21.02 -11.36
C GLY A 388 -5.09 22.09 -10.79
N SER A 389 -6.26 21.74 -10.26
CA SER A 389 -7.31 22.70 -9.91
C SER A 389 -7.71 22.73 -8.43
N THR A 390 -7.38 21.70 -7.64
CA THR A 390 -7.92 21.56 -6.28
C THR A 390 -6.86 21.40 -5.18
N GLY A 391 -5.67 20.90 -5.52
CA GLY A 391 -4.63 20.60 -4.53
C GLY A 391 -4.81 19.26 -3.79
N ASN A 392 -5.74 18.41 -4.27
CA ASN A 392 -5.92 17.02 -3.81
C ASN A 392 -6.00 16.04 -5.00
N GLU A 393 -5.29 16.34 -6.09
CA GLU A 393 -5.14 15.42 -7.22
C GLU A 393 -4.46 14.11 -6.77
N VAL A 394 -4.66 13.02 -7.50
CA VAL A 394 -4.08 11.71 -7.15
C VAL A 394 -2.55 11.80 -7.12
N ILE A 395 -1.97 12.38 -8.17
CA ILE A 395 -0.52 12.52 -8.33
C ILE A 395 -0.13 13.99 -8.19
N TYR A 396 0.82 14.27 -7.32
CA TYR A 396 1.59 15.50 -7.35
C TYR A 396 3.01 15.20 -7.83
N ASN A 397 3.35 15.57 -9.07
CA ASN A 397 4.72 15.46 -9.56
C ASN A 397 5.52 16.68 -9.15
N ASN A 398 6.36 16.52 -8.13
CA ASN A 398 7.26 17.55 -7.63
C ASN A 398 8.74 17.23 -7.94
N SER A 399 8.99 16.38 -8.95
CA SER A 399 10.34 15.92 -9.30
C SER A 399 11.18 16.95 -10.06
N GLY A 400 10.58 18.04 -10.53
CA GLY A 400 11.22 19.02 -11.41
C GLY A 400 11.50 18.53 -12.83
N GLY A 401 10.95 17.37 -13.23
CA GLY A 401 11.14 16.79 -14.55
C GLY A 401 9.95 15.97 -15.06
N ALA A 402 10.16 15.26 -16.16
CA ALA A 402 9.14 14.46 -16.82
C ALA A 402 8.92 13.11 -16.10
N VAL A 403 7.66 12.80 -15.82
CA VAL A 403 7.21 11.52 -15.26
C VAL A 403 6.25 10.87 -16.25
N THR A 404 6.46 9.60 -16.56
CA THR A 404 5.51 8.78 -17.32
C THR A 404 5.02 7.62 -16.47
N LEU A 405 3.71 7.53 -16.26
CA LEU A 405 3.06 6.43 -15.56
C LEU A 405 2.37 5.52 -16.56
N ASN A 406 2.89 4.30 -16.73
CA ASN A 406 2.29 3.27 -17.58
C ASN A 406 1.34 2.41 -16.74
N VAL A 407 0.05 2.52 -17.02
CA VAL A 407 -1.03 1.78 -16.36
C VAL A 407 -1.50 0.69 -17.33
N SER A 408 -0.96 -0.52 -17.18
CA SER A 408 -1.32 -1.68 -18.00
C SER A 408 -2.50 -2.47 -17.44
N THR A 409 -2.74 -2.36 -16.13
CA THR A 409 -3.94 -2.84 -15.46
C THR A 409 -4.47 -1.73 -14.58
N SER A 410 -5.65 -1.19 -14.89
CA SER A 410 -6.22 -0.10 -14.10
C SER A 410 -6.83 -0.63 -12.81
N GLY A 411 -6.59 0.05 -11.69
CA GLY A 411 -7.49 -0.01 -10.54
C GLY A 411 -8.73 0.86 -10.76
N THR A 412 -9.36 1.30 -9.69
CA THR A 412 -10.54 2.18 -9.72
C THR A 412 -10.18 3.65 -9.47
N GLY A 413 -11.00 4.57 -9.99
CA GLY A 413 -10.80 6.01 -9.85
C GLY A 413 -9.98 6.64 -10.97
N THR A 414 -10.08 7.96 -11.11
CA THR A 414 -9.34 8.75 -12.10
C THR A 414 -7.99 9.19 -11.54
N ILE A 415 -6.91 8.93 -12.27
CA ILE A 415 -5.57 9.45 -11.93
C ILE A 415 -5.47 10.90 -12.41
N SER A 416 -5.84 11.84 -11.56
CA SER A 416 -5.60 13.26 -11.78
C SER A 416 -4.17 13.66 -11.39
N VAL A 417 -3.67 14.70 -12.02
CA VAL A 417 -2.28 15.15 -11.92
C VAL A 417 -2.21 16.63 -11.55
N ARG A 418 -1.30 16.95 -10.64
CA ARG A 418 -0.75 18.28 -10.44
C ARG A 418 0.76 18.25 -10.69
N ASN A 419 1.27 19.21 -11.44
CA ASN A 419 2.71 19.34 -11.69
C ASN A 419 3.29 20.52 -10.90
N GLY A 420 4.43 20.31 -10.26
CA GLY A 420 5.26 21.34 -9.67
C GLY A 420 6.01 22.14 -10.73
N ALA A 421 6.88 23.06 -10.28
CA ALA A 421 7.70 23.85 -11.17
C ALA A 421 8.59 22.95 -12.06
N SER A 422 8.61 23.23 -13.37
CA SER A 422 9.39 22.48 -14.38
C SER A 422 9.07 20.98 -14.49
N ALA A 423 7.99 20.51 -13.87
CA ALA A 423 7.57 19.12 -13.92
C ALA A 423 6.51 18.90 -15.01
N SER A 424 6.48 17.71 -15.59
CA SER A 424 5.42 17.27 -16.50
C SER A 424 5.08 15.80 -16.22
N THR A 425 3.82 15.43 -16.33
CA THR A 425 3.39 14.05 -16.11
C THR A 425 2.55 13.57 -17.27
N THR A 426 2.82 12.36 -17.75
CA THR A 426 2.03 11.64 -18.75
C THR A 426 1.49 10.37 -18.12
N VAL A 427 0.16 10.25 -18.06
CA VAL A 427 -0.51 9.01 -17.63
C VAL A 427 -0.90 8.23 -18.86
N ASN A 428 -0.18 7.15 -19.15
CA ASN A 428 -0.48 6.23 -20.23
C ASN A 428 -1.36 5.09 -19.68
N ASN A 429 -2.68 5.29 -19.77
CA ASN A 429 -3.68 4.32 -19.33
C ASN A 429 -4.49 3.82 -20.53
N THR A 430 -3.99 2.77 -21.18
CA THR A 430 -4.59 2.21 -22.39
C THR A 430 -5.06 0.78 -22.16
N VAL A 431 -6.21 0.44 -22.75
CA VAL A 431 -6.73 -0.93 -22.82
C VAL A 431 -6.64 -1.45 -24.25
N THR A 432 -6.46 -2.77 -24.39
CA THR A 432 -6.48 -3.44 -25.69
C THR A 432 -7.93 -3.68 -26.13
N VAL A 433 -8.20 -3.38 -27.40
CA VAL A 433 -9.45 -3.70 -28.10
C VAL A 433 -9.14 -4.75 -29.15
N THR A 434 -9.77 -5.93 -29.05
CA THR A 434 -9.62 -7.02 -30.01
C THR A 434 -10.96 -7.35 -30.65
N ILE A 435 -11.02 -7.26 -31.98
CA ILE A 435 -12.18 -7.62 -32.78
C ILE A 435 -11.87 -8.90 -33.53
N THR A 436 -12.68 -9.94 -33.34
CA THR A 436 -12.61 -11.17 -34.14
C THR A 436 -13.77 -11.19 -35.12
N VAL A 437 -13.48 -11.35 -36.41
CA VAL A 437 -14.50 -11.48 -37.45
C VAL A 437 -14.67 -12.95 -37.81
N LYS A 438 -15.92 -13.41 -37.75
CA LYS A 438 -16.30 -14.78 -38.07
C LYS A 438 -17.46 -14.82 -39.05
N ASP A 439 -17.64 -15.95 -39.72
CA ASP A 439 -18.84 -16.23 -40.49
C ASP A 439 -19.98 -16.78 -39.62
N GLN A 440 -21.07 -17.19 -40.25
CA GLN A 440 -22.26 -17.75 -39.58
C GLN A 440 -22.05 -19.14 -38.98
N VAL A 441 -21.03 -19.88 -39.44
CA VAL A 441 -20.70 -21.23 -38.94
C VAL A 441 -19.60 -21.21 -37.87
N GLY A 442 -18.95 -20.06 -37.67
CA GLY A 442 -18.02 -19.79 -36.58
C GLY A 442 -16.54 -19.75 -37.00
N ASP A 443 -16.26 -19.87 -38.29
CA ASP A 443 -14.91 -19.82 -38.86
C ASP A 443 -14.42 -18.38 -38.95
N VAL A 444 -13.10 -18.19 -38.81
CA VAL A 444 -12.46 -16.88 -38.82
C VAL A 444 -12.25 -16.38 -40.25
N ILE A 445 -12.52 -15.09 -40.49
CA ILE A 445 -12.40 -14.51 -41.83
C ILE A 445 -11.17 -13.57 -41.88
N PRO A 446 -10.06 -13.93 -42.56
CA PRO A 446 -8.91 -13.06 -42.76
C PRO A 446 -9.20 -11.98 -43.83
N GLY A 447 -8.42 -10.90 -43.85
CA GLY A 447 -8.51 -9.86 -44.88
C GLY A 447 -9.73 -8.93 -44.79
N VAL A 448 -10.61 -9.08 -43.80
CA VAL A 448 -11.77 -8.21 -43.59
C VAL A 448 -11.31 -6.85 -43.08
N GLN A 449 -11.69 -5.77 -43.74
CA GLN A 449 -11.41 -4.43 -43.25
C GLN A 449 -12.30 -4.10 -42.05
N VAL A 450 -11.67 -3.89 -40.91
CA VAL A 450 -12.30 -3.48 -39.66
C VAL A 450 -11.89 -2.04 -39.36
N ALA A 451 -12.90 -1.19 -39.17
CA ALA A 451 -12.74 0.17 -38.70
C ALA A 451 -13.43 0.35 -37.35
N ILE A 452 -12.70 0.89 -36.38
CA ILE A 452 -13.15 1.14 -35.01
C ILE A 452 -13.20 2.65 -34.82
N PHE A 453 -14.35 3.16 -34.39
CA PHE A 453 -14.60 4.58 -34.18
C PHE A 453 -15.01 4.82 -32.73
N GLN A 454 -14.61 5.97 -32.18
CA GLN A 454 -15.28 6.46 -30.99
C GLN A 454 -16.68 6.96 -31.36
N ASP A 455 -17.69 6.52 -30.63
CA ASP A 455 -19.08 6.97 -30.83
C ASP A 455 -19.30 8.31 -30.12
N ASN A 456 -18.73 9.37 -30.70
CA ASN A 456 -19.01 10.74 -30.32
C ASN A 456 -19.97 11.39 -31.34
N SER A 457 -20.59 12.51 -30.98
CA SER A 457 -21.59 13.19 -31.83
C SER A 457 -21.09 13.55 -33.23
N ALA A 458 -19.77 13.60 -33.44
CA ALA A 458 -19.15 13.90 -34.73
C ALA A 458 -18.68 12.64 -35.50
N ARG A 459 -18.56 11.48 -34.84
CA ARG A 459 -17.98 10.23 -35.36
C ARG A 459 -16.64 10.40 -36.08
N THR A 460 -15.82 11.35 -35.63
CA THR A 460 -14.59 11.78 -36.33
C THR A 460 -13.33 11.03 -35.91
N VAL A 461 -13.35 10.29 -34.80
CA VAL A 461 -12.15 9.66 -34.23
C VAL A 461 -12.06 8.20 -34.68
N VAL A 462 -11.12 7.92 -35.58
CA VAL A 462 -10.77 6.56 -36.01
C VAL A 462 -9.71 6.00 -35.05
N LEU A 463 -10.07 4.95 -34.31
CA LEU A 463 -9.22 4.28 -33.33
C LEU A 463 -8.37 3.18 -33.98
N ALA A 464 -8.89 2.55 -35.02
CA ALA A 464 -8.17 1.62 -35.90
C ALA A 464 -8.90 1.51 -37.24
N SER A 465 -8.14 1.27 -38.32
CA SER A 465 -8.69 0.93 -39.64
C SER A 465 -7.67 0.04 -40.36
N THR A 466 -7.87 -1.27 -40.26
CA THR A 466 -6.93 -2.27 -40.81
C THR A 466 -7.66 -3.55 -41.18
N THR A 467 -7.00 -4.49 -41.84
CA THR A 467 -7.55 -5.79 -42.19
C THR A 467 -7.33 -6.83 -41.09
N THR A 468 -8.23 -7.80 -40.98
CA THR A 468 -8.06 -8.94 -40.09
C THR A 468 -6.86 -9.78 -40.51
N ASN A 469 -6.10 -10.26 -39.51
CA ASN A 469 -4.97 -11.17 -39.72
C ASN A 469 -5.46 -12.61 -40.05
N ALA A 470 -4.53 -13.57 -40.18
CA ALA A 470 -4.83 -14.98 -40.46
C ALA A 470 -5.77 -15.64 -39.43
N SER A 471 -5.86 -15.10 -38.21
CA SER A 471 -6.77 -15.55 -37.16
C SER A 471 -8.12 -14.79 -37.17
N GLY A 472 -8.40 -13.99 -38.20
CA GLY A 472 -9.60 -13.17 -38.31
C GLY A 472 -9.66 -12.00 -37.33
N GLN A 473 -8.51 -11.51 -36.83
CA GLN A 473 -8.45 -10.52 -35.76
C GLN A 473 -7.87 -9.17 -36.17
N VAL A 474 -8.43 -8.10 -35.58
CA VAL A 474 -7.84 -6.76 -35.50
C VAL A 474 -7.68 -6.38 -34.03
N SER A 475 -6.49 -5.96 -33.62
CA SER A 475 -6.21 -5.46 -32.27
C SER A 475 -5.62 -4.05 -32.30
N THR A 476 -6.05 -3.19 -31.37
CA THR A 476 -5.51 -1.83 -31.18
C THR A 476 -5.49 -1.47 -29.69
N SER A 477 -4.72 -0.46 -29.32
CA SER A 477 -4.68 0.10 -27.95
C SER A 477 -5.39 1.45 -27.93
N VAL A 478 -6.32 1.63 -27.00
CA VAL A 478 -7.11 2.85 -26.84
C VAL A 478 -7.11 3.30 -25.39
N ALA A 479 -7.42 4.57 -25.10
CA ALA A 479 -7.53 5.05 -23.73
C ALA A 479 -8.57 4.25 -22.93
N ALA A 480 -8.28 3.94 -21.67
CA ALA A 480 -9.26 3.34 -20.76
C ALA A 480 -10.44 4.30 -20.54
N ASN A 481 -11.64 3.74 -20.35
CA ASN A 481 -12.89 4.50 -20.16
C ASN A 481 -13.21 5.47 -21.32
N LEU A 482 -12.77 5.17 -22.55
CA LEU A 482 -13.07 5.96 -23.74
C LEU A 482 -14.58 6.13 -24.01
N GLY A 483 -15.40 5.22 -23.46
CA GLY A 483 -16.85 5.22 -23.62
C GLY A 483 -17.29 4.39 -24.83
N ALA A 484 -18.40 4.78 -25.44
CA ALA A 484 -19.01 4.03 -26.53
C ALA A 484 -18.13 4.04 -27.80
N ILE A 485 -18.07 2.90 -28.47
CA ILE A 485 -17.40 2.68 -29.75
C ILE A 485 -18.34 2.05 -30.76
N ILE A 486 -18.06 2.31 -32.03
CA ILE A 486 -18.69 1.64 -33.16
C ILE A 486 -17.62 0.88 -33.90
N ILE A 487 -17.92 -0.38 -34.23
CA ILE A 487 -17.05 -1.24 -35.01
C ILE A 487 -17.78 -1.53 -36.31
N ARG A 488 -17.10 -1.36 -37.43
CA ARG A 488 -17.60 -1.74 -38.76
C ARG A 488 -16.64 -2.72 -39.37
N ALA A 489 -17.15 -3.85 -39.83
CA ALA A 489 -16.42 -4.83 -40.61
C ALA A 489 -17.00 -4.85 -42.02
N ARG A 490 -16.14 -4.77 -43.03
CA ARG A 490 -16.49 -4.96 -44.43
C ARG A 490 -15.40 -5.78 -45.10
N GLN A 491 -15.76 -6.74 -45.93
CA GLN A 491 -14.80 -7.32 -46.84
C GLN A 491 -14.75 -6.40 -48.07
N SER A 492 -13.56 -5.87 -48.40
CA SER A 492 -13.39 -4.94 -49.52
C SER A 492 -13.75 -5.64 -50.83
N THR A 493 -14.60 -5.02 -51.66
CA THR A 493 -15.07 -5.54 -52.95
C THR A 493 -14.39 -4.86 -54.17
N GLU A 494 -13.28 -4.15 -53.98
CA GLU A 494 -12.40 -3.84 -55.13
C GLU A 494 -11.62 -5.12 -55.44
N THR A 495 -11.98 -5.99 -56.38
CA THR A 495 -12.62 -5.80 -57.67
C THR A 495 -13.21 -7.17 -58.01
N ALA A 496 -14.53 -7.31 -58.05
CA ALA A 496 -15.16 -8.61 -58.34
C ALA A 496 -16.47 -8.47 -59.08
N SER A 497 -16.45 -7.92 -60.30
CA SER A 497 -17.49 -8.22 -61.27
C SER A 497 -17.28 -9.65 -61.77
N PHE A 498 -17.61 -10.64 -60.95
CA PHE A 498 -17.36 -12.04 -61.29
C PHE A 498 -18.67 -12.72 -61.61
N LEU A 499 -18.76 -13.09 -62.89
CA LEU A 499 -19.58 -14.19 -63.37
C LEU A 499 -19.37 -15.40 -62.46
N THR A 500 -20.45 -16.12 -62.17
CA THR A 500 -20.37 -17.50 -61.69
C THR A 500 -19.37 -18.25 -62.58
N SER A 501 -18.24 -18.70 -62.03
CA SER A 501 -17.23 -19.39 -62.83
C SER A 501 -17.65 -20.85 -62.94
N GLU A 502 -18.22 -21.21 -64.08
CA GLU A 502 -18.45 -22.60 -64.44
C GLU A 502 -17.14 -23.17 -65.00
N SER A 503 -16.64 -24.28 -64.45
CA SER A 503 -15.58 -25.04 -65.12
C SER A 503 -16.22 -25.89 -66.21
N THR A 504 -15.71 -25.82 -67.44
CA THR A 504 -16.19 -26.69 -68.54
C THR A 504 -15.64 -28.10 -68.37
N SER A 505 -16.21 -29.05 -69.13
CA SER A 505 -16.27 -30.49 -68.87
C SER A 505 -14.96 -31.27 -68.63
N ASN A 506 -13.78 -30.63 -68.60
CA ASN A 506 -12.47 -31.21 -68.27
C ASN A 506 -11.72 -30.40 -67.18
N GLY A 507 -12.42 -29.59 -66.38
CA GLY A 507 -11.78 -28.62 -65.48
C GLY A 507 -11.07 -29.23 -64.26
N ILE A 508 -11.38 -30.46 -63.84
CA ILE A 508 -10.77 -31.05 -62.63
C ILE A 508 -9.54 -31.89 -62.97
N GLU A 509 -8.37 -31.47 -62.49
CA GLU A 509 -7.13 -32.22 -62.58
C GLU A 509 -6.78 -32.87 -61.23
N SER A 510 -7.25 -34.10 -61.04
CA SER A 510 -7.04 -34.88 -59.82
C SER A 510 -5.56 -35.16 -59.49
N SER A 511 -4.68 -35.21 -60.49
CA SER A 511 -3.25 -35.47 -60.28
C SER A 511 -2.51 -34.30 -59.62
N THR A 512 -3.01 -33.09 -59.80
CA THR A 512 -2.51 -31.86 -59.19
C THR A 512 -3.48 -31.27 -58.15
N GLU A 513 -4.68 -31.85 -58.05
CA GLU A 513 -5.85 -31.39 -57.28
C GLU A 513 -6.20 -29.94 -57.60
N GLN A 514 -6.24 -29.64 -58.89
CA GLN A 514 -6.52 -28.31 -59.43
C GLN A 514 -7.86 -28.27 -60.15
N ILE A 515 -8.50 -27.11 -60.13
CA ILE A 515 -9.68 -26.78 -60.95
C ILE A 515 -9.24 -25.71 -61.95
N ASN A 516 -9.34 -26.05 -63.23
CA ASN A 516 -9.00 -25.23 -64.37
C ASN A 516 -10.27 -24.59 -64.97
N PHE A 517 -10.17 -23.32 -65.32
CA PHE A 517 -11.22 -22.52 -65.94
C PHE A 517 -10.87 -22.22 -67.40
N SER A 518 -11.90 -22.05 -68.23
CA SER A 518 -11.74 -21.68 -69.64
C SER A 518 -11.40 -20.19 -69.86
N SER A 519 -11.37 -19.42 -68.77
CA SER A 519 -11.10 -17.99 -68.74
C SER A 519 -10.74 -17.56 -67.33
N ASN A 520 -10.16 -16.38 -67.19
CA ASN A 520 -9.74 -15.84 -65.90
C ASN A 520 -10.86 -15.94 -64.85
N HIS A 521 -10.60 -16.71 -63.79
CA HIS A 521 -11.55 -16.95 -62.70
C HIS A 521 -11.68 -15.73 -61.78
N ASN A 522 -10.64 -14.91 -61.75
CA ASN A 522 -10.49 -13.71 -60.95
C ASN A 522 -10.62 -13.85 -59.42
N PHE A 523 -10.84 -15.07 -58.90
CA PHE A 523 -10.64 -15.36 -57.47
C PHE A 523 -9.21 -15.01 -57.02
N GLN A 524 -9.10 -14.58 -55.77
CA GLN A 524 -7.86 -14.40 -55.05
C GLN A 524 -7.63 -15.54 -54.06
N THR A 525 -6.37 -15.81 -53.74
CA THR A 525 -6.02 -16.75 -52.66
C THR A 525 -6.62 -16.28 -51.33
N GLY A 526 -7.43 -17.13 -50.70
CA GLY A 526 -8.19 -16.87 -49.49
C GLY A 526 -9.70 -16.69 -49.72
N ASP A 527 -10.16 -16.54 -50.97
CA ASP A 527 -11.58 -16.32 -51.28
C ASP A 527 -12.44 -17.52 -50.88
N ALA A 528 -13.54 -17.27 -50.16
CA ALA A 528 -14.53 -18.29 -49.83
C ALA A 528 -15.49 -18.49 -51.01
N VAL A 529 -15.76 -19.74 -51.36
CA VAL A 529 -16.67 -20.14 -52.42
C VAL A 529 -17.62 -21.23 -51.92
N THR A 530 -18.83 -21.25 -52.46
CA THR A 530 -19.69 -22.42 -52.41
C THR A 530 -19.38 -23.26 -53.63
N TYR A 531 -18.83 -24.45 -53.41
CA TYR A 531 -18.66 -25.46 -54.45
C TYR A 531 -19.95 -26.25 -54.61
N SER A 532 -20.39 -26.44 -55.85
CA SER A 532 -21.44 -27.40 -56.20
C SER A 532 -21.12 -28.12 -57.51
N ARG A 533 -21.67 -29.32 -57.68
CA ARG A 533 -21.54 -30.13 -58.91
C ARG A 533 -22.51 -29.70 -60.02
N ASN A 534 -23.21 -28.58 -59.88
CA ASN A 534 -24.15 -27.98 -60.84
C ASN A 534 -25.16 -28.97 -61.49
N GLY A 535 -25.65 -29.97 -60.73
CA GLY A 535 -26.59 -30.97 -61.24
C GLY A 535 -25.97 -32.13 -62.03
N GLY A 536 -24.64 -32.23 -62.07
CA GLY A 536 -23.91 -33.39 -62.54
C GLY A 536 -24.25 -34.65 -61.74
N SER A 537 -24.29 -35.80 -62.41
CA SER A 537 -24.60 -37.11 -61.81
C SER A 537 -23.34 -37.93 -61.50
N ILE A 538 -22.16 -37.37 -61.77
CA ILE A 538 -20.88 -38.03 -61.56
C ILE A 538 -20.32 -37.56 -60.20
N ASP A 539 -19.66 -38.46 -59.48
CA ASP A 539 -19.10 -38.17 -58.15
C ASP A 539 -17.66 -37.67 -58.29
N ILE A 540 -17.49 -36.45 -58.82
CA ILE A 540 -16.18 -35.83 -59.08
C ILE A 540 -16.00 -34.61 -58.16
N GLY A 541 -14.82 -34.54 -57.53
CA GLY A 541 -14.49 -33.47 -56.58
C GLY A 541 -15.11 -33.67 -55.19
N PRO A 542 -14.97 -32.68 -54.28
CA PRO A 542 -15.48 -32.80 -52.92
C PRO A 542 -17.01 -32.81 -52.87
N GLU A 543 -17.58 -33.09 -51.70
CA GLU A 543 -19.01 -32.88 -51.48
C GLU A 543 -19.37 -31.39 -51.60
N PRO A 544 -20.55 -31.03 -52.15
CA PRO A 544 -21.01 -29.64 -52.18
C PRO A 544 -20.92 -28.98 -50.81
N GLY A 545 -20.32 -27.79 -50.75
CA GLY A 545 -20.01 -27.15 -49.48
C GLY A 545 -19.20 -25.88 -49.64
N THR A 546 -18.84 -25.26 -48.51
CA THR A 546 -17.99 -24.08 -48.48
C THR A 546 -16.52 -24.50 -48.49
N PHE A 547 -15.75 -23.88 -49.39
CA PHE A 547 -14.31 -24.08 -49.51
C PHE A 547 -13.61 -22.74 -49.73
N TYR A 548 -12.28 -22.76 -49.61
CA TYR A 548 -11.44 -21.58 -49.76
C TYR A 548 -10.44 -21.76 -50.89
N ILE A 549 -10.28 -20.71 -51.70
CA ILE A 549 -9.48 -20.73 -52.92
C ILE A 549 -8.01 -20.50 -52.61
N ASN A 550 -7.13 -21.34 -53.16
CA ASN A 550 -5.76 -20.92 -53.45
C ASN A 550 -5.68 -20.67 -54.96
N ALA A 551 -5.48 -19.41 -55.36
CA ALA A 551 -5.32 -19.02 -56.75
C ALA A 551 -3.89 -19.35 -57.19
N VAL A 552 -3.75 -20.40 -58.01
CA VAL A 552 -2.44 -20.87 -58.50
C VAL A 552 -1.94 -19.93 -59.59
N ASP A 553 -2.83 -19.56 -60.50
CA ASP A 553 -2.61 -18.55 -61.54
C ASP A 553 -3.96 -17.88 -61.90
N ALA A 554 -4.13 -17.37 -63.13
CA ALA A 554 -5.35 -16.69 -63.55
C ALA A 554 -6.50 -17.65 -63.92
N ASP A 555 -6.17 -18.88 -64.31
CA ASP A 555 -7.11 -19.86 -64.86
C ASP A 555 -7.15 -21.15 -64.01
N THR A 556 -6.36 -21.24 -62.93
CA THR A 556 -6.27 -22.44 -62.09
C THR A 556 -6.37 -22.14 -60.59
N VAL A 557 -7.20 -22.89 -59.88
CA VAL A 557 -7.34 -22.83 -58.41
C VAL A 557 -7.20 -24.19 -57.74
N MET A 558 -6.92 -24.19 -56.45
CA MET A 558 -7.08 -25.35 -55.55
C MET A 558 -8.08 -25.02 -54.44
N LEU A 559 -8.77 -26.05 -53.91
CA LEU A 559 -9.72 -25.90 -52.81
C LEU A 559 -9.10 -26.31 -51.47
N TYR A 560 -9.40 -25.56 -50.42
CA TYR A 560 -8.99 -25.84 -49.04
C TYR A 560 -10.19 -25.76 -48.08
N ASP A 561 -10.08 -26.43 -46.94
CA ASP A 561 -11.08 -26.44 -45.86
C ASP A 561 -11.18 -25.09 -45.11
N THR A 562 -10.10 -24.31 -45.07
CA THR A 562 -10.03 -23.02 -44.39
C THR A 562 -9.25 -21.98 -45.20
N ALA A 563 -9.61 -20.70 -45.04
CA ALA A 563 -8.88 -19.59 -45.68
C ALA A 563 -7.39 -19.57 -45.28
N ALA A 564 -7.09 -19.89 -44.01
CA ALA A 564 -5.71 -19.91 -43.51
C ALA A 564 -4.86 -20.96 -44.23
N ASN A 565 -5.42 -22.16 -44.44
CA ASN A 565 -4.74 -23.22 -45.19
C ASN A 565 -4.59 -22.84 -46.68
N ALA A 566 -5.62 -22.22 -47.26
CA ALA A 566 -5.56 -21.71 -48.63
C ALA A 566 -4.46 -20.66 -48.83
N ILE A 567 -4.29 -19.73 -47.88
CA ILE A 567 -3.25 -18.68 -47.92
C ILE A 567 -1.85 -19.25 -47.71
N SER A 568 -1.71 -20.20 -46.76
CA SER A 568 -0.40 -20.80 -46.48
C SER A 568 0.14 -21.57 -47.69
N GLY A 569 -0.75 -22.26 -48.43
CA GLY A 569 -0.38 -23.21 -49.47
C GLY A 569 0.33 -24.44 -48.90
N GLY A 570 -0.09 -25.64 -49.33
CA GLY A 570 0.53 -26.90 -48.88
C GLY A 570 -0.46 -28.05 -48.79
N ALA A 571 -0.07 -29.16 -48.17
CA ALA A 571 -0.94 -30.35 -48.07
C ALA A 571 -2.00 -30.25 -46.96
N THR A 572 -1.81 -29.37 -45.98
CA THR A 572 -2.75 -29.25 -44.84
C THR A 572 -4.04 -28.60 -45.30
N GLY A 573 -5.18 -29.26 -45.08
CA GLY A 573 -6.50 -28.73 -45.40
C GLY A 573 -6.86 -28.70 -46.89
N LYS A 574 -5.93 -29.08 -47.78
CA LYS A 574 -6.17 -29.16 -49.22
C LYS A 574 -7.20 -30.25 -49.51
N GLN A 575 -8.19 -29.93 -50.33
CA GLN A 575 -9.26 -30.84 -50.69
C GLN A 575 -8.84 -31.72 -51.86
N ALA A 576 -8.97 -33.04 -51.66
CA ALA A 576 -8.73 -34.00 -52.71
C ALA A 576 -9.83 -33.92 -53.77
N LEU A 577 -9.43 -33.83 -55.04
CA LEU A 577 -10.34 -33.89 -56.17
C LEU A 577 -10.30 -35.33 -56.74
N THR A 578 -11.35 -36.14 -56.54
CA THR A 578 -11.45 -37.52 -57.05
C THR A 578 -11.63 -37.56 -58.59
N ALA A 579 -11.12 -38.59 -59.28
CA ALA A 579 -11.34 -38.86 -60.72
C ALA A 579 -12.40 -39.98 -60.94
N SER A 580 -13.10 -40.18 -62.09
CA SER A 580 -13.05 -39.56 -63.43
C SER A 580 -14.45 -39.47 -64.06
N GLY A 581 -14.69 -38.41 -64.84
CA GLY A 581 -15.83 -38.17 -65.72
C GLY A 581 -15.82 -36.70 -66.16
N ALA A 582 -16.80 -36.27 -66.96
CA ALA A 582 -16.86 -34.91 -67.47
C ALA A 582 -18.14 -34.24 -66.98
N GLU A 583 -18.02 -33.32 -66.02
CA GLU A 583 -19.14 -32.52 -65.52
C GLU A 583 -18.75 -31.06 -65.28
N THR A 584 -19.76 -30.19 -65.21
CA THR A 584 -19.58 -28.75 -64.98
C THR A 584 -19.62 -28.49 -63.48
N HIS A 585 -18.56 -27.90 -62.93
CA HIS A 585 -18.54 -27.50 -61.52
C HIS A 585 -18.80 -26.02 -61.40
N LYS A 586 -19.50 -25.63 -60.34
CA LYS A 586 -19.84 -24.24 -60.07
C LYS A 586 -19.19 -23.80 -58.77
N LEU A 587 -18.41 -22.72 -58.85
CA LEU A 587 -17.92 -21.99 -57.69
C LEU A 587 -18.65 -20.66 -57.59
N ASP A 588 -19.52 -20.56 -56.60
CA ASP A 588 -20.21 -19.31 -56.30
C ASP A 588 -19.43 -18.56 -55.21
N PRO A 589 -18.88 -17.37 -55.49
CA PRO A 589 -18.19 -16.58 -54.47
C PRO A 589 -19.13 -16.25 -53.31
N ILE A 590 -18.71 -16.54 -52.10
CA ILE A 590 -19.41 -16.14 -50.89
C ILE A 590 -19.04 -14.69 -50.60
N ARG A 591 -20.04 -13.81 -50.61
CA ARG A 591 -19.85 -12.40 -50.23
C ARG A 591 -20.26 -12.19 -48.79
N TYR A 592 -19.36 -11.63 -48.00
CA TYR A 592 -19.69 -11.22 -46.64
C TYR A 592 -20.15 -9.75 -46.64
N ILE A 593 -21.43 -9.51 -46.32
CA ILE A 593 -22.01 -8.15 -46.26
C ILE A 593 -21.42 -7.40 -45.06
N SER A 594 -21.27 -6.07 -45.19
CA SER A 594 -20.83 -5.22 -44.08
C SER A 594 -21.67 -5.45 -42.82
N SER A 595 -21.01 -5.71 -41.71
CA SER A 595 -21.63 -5.87 -40.39
C SER A 595 -21.13 -4.77 -39.46
N SER A 596 -21.94 -4.41 -38.47
CA SER A 596 -21.57 -3.42 -37.46
C SER A 596 -21.91 -3.91 -36.08
N ALA A 597 -21.04 -3.59 -35.12
CA ALA A 597 -21.27 -3.80 -33.70
C ALA A 597 -21.03 -2.50 -32.94
N THR A 598 -21.59 -2.41 -31.75
CA THR A 598 -21.29 -1.34 -30.79
C THR A 598 -20.73 -1.96 -29.52
N GLY A 599 -19.96 -1.19 -28.77
CA GLY A 599 -19.39 -1.60 -27.50
C GLY A 599 -19.09 -0.41 -26.62
N THR A 600 -18.76 -0.66 -25.36
CA THR A 600 -18.32 0.38 -24.42
C THR A 600 -16.96 -0.02 -23.88
N ILE A 601 -15.97 0.85 -24.09
CA ILE A 601 -14.63 0.70 -23.55
C ILE A 601 -14.60 1.21 -22.12
N GLY A 602 -14.43 0.30 -21.18
CA GLY A 602 -14.22 0.57 -19.76
C GLY A 602 -12.76 0.50 -19.36
N SER A 603 -12.51 -0.05 -18.18
CA SER A 603 -11.20 -0.15 -17.54
C SER A 603 -10.43 -1.45 -17.86
N THR A 604 -11.03 -2.37 -18.61
CA THR A 604 -10.42 -3.67 -18.96
C THR A 604 -10.34 -3.85 -20.48
N ALA A 605 -9.56 -4.85 -20.91
CA ALA A 605 -9.47 -5.21 -22.32
C ALA A 605 -10.87 -5.55 -22.88
N PHE A 606 -11.19 -4.97 -24.03
CA PHE A 606 -12.46 -5.20 -24.71
C PHE A 606 -12.26 -6.22 -25.84
N THR A 607 -13.11 -7.24 -25.86
CA THR A 607 -13.15 -8.20 -26.96
C THR A 607 -14.56 -8.24 -27.53
N ALA A 608 -14.68 -8.20 -28.86
CA ALA A 608 -15.95 -8.41 -29.54
C ALA A 608 -15.79 -9.36 -30.71
N GLN A 609 -16.86 -10.11 -30.98
CA GLN A 609 -17.01 -10.91 -32.18
C GLN A 609 -17.99 -10.21 -33.11
N ILE A 610 -17.62 -10.10 -34.39
CA ILE A 610 -18.53 -9.69 -35.45
C ILE A 610 -18.78 -10.92 -36.32
N THR A 611 -20.05 -11.34 -36.38
CA THR A 611 -20.51 -12.30 -37.38
C THR A 611 -20.86 -11.56 -38.65
N MET A 612 -20.21 -11.91 -39.76
CA MET A 612 -20.56 -11.42 -41.08
C MET A 612 -21.64 -12.32 -41.69
N LEU A 613 -22.65 -11.69 -42.29
CA LEU A 613 -23.69 -12.43 -43.01
C LEU A 613 -23.20 -12.75 -44.42
N THR A 614 -23.42 -13.97 -44.87
CA THR A 614 -23.21 -14.38 -46.25
C THR A 614 -24.38 -13.87 -47.09
N ASP A 615 -24.08 -13.07 -48.11
CA ASP A 615 -24.99 -12.85 -49.24
C ASP A 615 -24.90 -14.09 -50.12
N THR A 616 -25.72 -15.09 -49.82
CA THR A 616 -26.07 -16.07 -50.84
C THR A 616 -26.92 -15.31 -51.84
N ILE A 617 -26.32 -14.83 -52.94
CA ILE A 617 -27.09 -14.33 -54.07
C ILE A 617 -27.95 -15.51 -54.50
N ALA A 618 -29.19 -15.55 -54.01
CA ALA A 618 -30.21 -16.45 -54.48
C ALA A 618 -30.53 -15.96 -55.90
N THR A 619 -29.78 -16.47 -56.87
CA THR A 619 -30.23 -16.44 -58.26
C THR A 619 -31.53 -17.25 -58.30
N GLY A 620 -32.60 -16.61 -58.73
CA GLY A 620 -33.95 -17.16 -58.72
C GLY A 620 -34.16 -18.43 -59.53
#